data_AF-A0A534TX14-F1
#
_entry.id   AF-A0A534TX14-F1
#
_cell.length_a   1.000
_cell.length_b   1.000
_cell.length_c   1.000
_cell.angle_alpha   90.00
_cell.angle_beta   90.00
_cell.angle_gamma   90.00
#
_symmetry.space_group_name_H-M   'P 1'
#
loop_
_entity.id
_entity.type
_entity.pdbx_description
1 polymer ?
#
loop_
_entity_poly.entity_id
_entity_poly.type
_entity_poly.pdbx_seq_one_letter_code
_entity_poly.pdbx_strand_id
1 'polypeptide(L)'
;MRKQVVLLVLPVLLMAIVQLSQAQQTGKVPRIGFLGNSTASGSAVLVEAFRQELSKLGWIEGKNITFEYRFAENKGAERLKELAADLVRLKVDLIVAIAGVSVLAA
;
A
#
# COMPACT_ATOMS: atom_id res chain seq x y z
N MET A 1 -34.86 36.05 -8.49
CA MET A 1 -34.94 34.65 -7.97
C MET A 1 -34.19 33.64 -8.84
N ARG A 2 -34.47 33.50 -10.16
CA ARG A 2 -33.76 32.56 -11.05
C ARG A 2 -32.22 32.71 -11.07
N LYS A 3 -31.69 33.94 -11.09
CA LYS A 3 -30.23 34.20 -11.13
C LYS A 3 -29.51 33.85 -9.81
N GLN A 4 -30.18 33.94 -8.67
CA GLN A 4 -29.60 33.63 -7.36
C GLN A 4 -29.52 32.12 -7.11
N VAL A 5 -30.47 31.35 -7.63
CA VAL A 5 -30.41 29.88 -7.59
C VAL A 5 -29.25 29.36 -8.46
N VAL A 6 -29.06 29.94 -9.65
CA VAL A 6 -27.92 29.58 -10.52
C VAL A 6 -26.57 29.94 -9.88
N LEU A 7 -26.49 31.09 -9.20
CA LEU A 7 -25.27 31.55 -8.53
C LEU A 7 -24.86 30.68 -7.32
N LEU A 8 -25.82 29.98 -6.69
CA LEU A 8 -25.57 29.12 -5.53
C LEU A 8 -25.38 27.64 -5.88
N VAL A 9 -25.89 27.17 -7.02
CA VAL A 9 -25.74 25.76 -7.45
C VAL A 9 -24.38 25.49 -8.10
N LEU A 10 -23.82 26.49 -8.81
CA LEU A 10 -22.53 26.37 -9.50
C LEU A 10 -21.33 26.10 -8.55
N PRO A 11 -21.17 26.77 -7.39
CA PRO A 11 -20.08 26.50 -6.45
C PRO A 11 -20.19 25.13 -5.79
N VAL A 12 -21.41 24.66 -5.50
CA VAL A 12 -21.66 23.35 -4.88
C VAL A 12 -21.27 22.22 -5.85
N LEU A 13 -21.59 22.38 -7.13
CA LEU A 13 -21.19 21.41 -8.16
C LEU A 13 -19.67 21.41 -8.37
N LEU A 14 -19.02 22.58 -8.30
CA LEU A 14 -17.55 22.69 -8.38
C LEU A 14 -16.85 22.04 -7.18
N MET A 15 -17.37 22.18 -5.96
CA MET A 15 -16.80 21.52 -4.77
C MET A 15 -16.93 19.99 -4.82
N ALA A 16 -18.01 19.45 -5.38
CA ALA A 16 -18.20 18.01 -5.54
C ALA A 16 -17.18 17.38 -6.51
N ILE A 17 -16.72 18.12 -7.53
CA ILE A 17 -15.74 17.64 -8.52
C ILE A 17 -14.32 17.60 -7.92
N VAL A 18 -13.97 18.55 -7.06
CA VAL A 18 -12.64 18.65 -6.42
C VAL A 18 -12.39 17.52 -5.41
N GLN A 19 -13.44 16.97 -4.79
CA GLN A 19 -13.29 15.86 -3.85
C GLN A 19 -13.00 14.51 -4.53
N LEU A 20 -13.32 14.35 -5.81
CA LEU A 20 -13.06 13.12 -6.57
C LEU A 20 -11.59 13.00 -7.03
N SER A 21 -10.86 14.13 -7.07
CA SER A 21 -9.48 14.18 -7.58
C SER A 21 -8.37 13.78 -6.59
N GLN A 22 -8.68 13.54 -5.30
CA GLN A 22 -7.67 13.12 -4.32
C GLN A 22 -7.37 11.61 -4.33
N ALA A 23 -8.11 10.81 -5.11
CA ALA A 23 -7.92 9.35 -5.18
C ALA A 23 -7.12 8.88 -6.40
N GLN A 24 -6.70 9.77 -7.29
CA GLN A 24 -6.02 9.39 -8.52
C GLN A 24 -4.60 9.97 -8.53
N GLN A 25 -3.67 9.31 -7.80
CA GLN A 25 -2.26 9.36 -8.16
C GLN A 25 -2.05 8.58 -9.47
N THR A 26 -2.66 9.05 -10.56
CA THR A 26 -2.44 8.53 -11.91
C THR A 26 -1.01 8.84 -12.34
N GLY A 27 -0.09 7.92 -12.10
CA GLY A 27 1.24 7.99 -12.71
C GLY A 27 2.24 6.94 -12.24
N LYS A 28 2.17 6.48 -10.99
CA LYS A 28 3.16 5.55 -10.44
C LYS A 28 2.49 4.25 -9.99
N VAL A 29 2.99 3.12 -10.48
CA VAL A 29 2.65 1.79 -9.92
C VAL A 29 3.20 1.75 -8.49
N PRO A 30 2.35 1.70 -7.45
CA PRO A 30 2.83 1.70 -6.07
C PRO A 30 3.69 0.47 -5.82
N ARG A 31 4.81 0.68 -5.13
CA ARG A 31 5.72 -0.38 -4.72
C ARG A 31 5.54 -0.63 -3.24
N ILE A 32 5.12 -1.84 -2.90
CA ILE A 32 4.77 -2.26 -1.54
C ILE A 32 5.90 -3.13 -1.00
N GLY A 33 6.51 -2.73 0.10
CA GLY A 33 7.42 -3.58 0.86
C GLY A 33 6.63 -4.58 1.70
N PHE A 34 7.01 -5.86 1.66
CA PHE A 34 6.47 -6.88 2.54
C PHE A 34 7.56 -7.34 3.49
N LEU A 35 7.36 -7.14 4.80
CA LEU A 35 8.31 -7.46 5.85
C LEU A 35 7.75 -8.58 6.75
N GLY A 36 8.38 -9.75 6.71
CA GLY A 36 7.98 -10.92 7.49
C GLY A 36 9.12 -11.45 8.36
N ASN A 37 8.81 -11.83 9.60
CA ASN A 37 9.79 -12.44 10.51
C ASN A 37 10.13 -13.91 10.14
N SER A 38 9.19 -14.62 9.52
CA SER A 38 9.33 -16.04 9.15
C SER A 38 10.21 -16.24 7.89
N THR A 39 10.27 -17.47 7.40
CA THR A 39 10.86 -17.80 6.09
C THR A 39 9.88 -17.47 4.96
N ALA A 40 10.40 -17.34 3.74
CA ALA A 40 9.56 -17.18 2.54
C ALA A 40 8.59 -18.36 2.36
N SER A 41 9.08 -19.60 2.55
CA SER A 41 8.24 -20.81 2.43
C SER A 41 7.18 -20.91 3.52
N GLY A 42 7.53 -20.57 4.76
CA GLY A 42 6.61 -20.56 5.90
C GLY A 42 5.52 -19.50 5.77
N SER A 43 5.77 -18.44 4.99
CA SER A 43 4.80 -17.36 4.74
C SER A 43 4.01 -17.53 3.45
N ALA A 44 4.34 -18.51 2.60
CA ALA A 44 3.83 -18.62 1.24
C ALA A 44 2.29 -18.67 1.17
N VAL A 45 1.65 -19.46 2.04
CA VAL A 45 0.19 -19.57 2.08
C VAL A 45 -0.48 -18.23 2.43
N LEU A 46 0.07 -17.50 3.40
CA LEU A 46 -0.45 -16.21 3.82
C LEU A 46 -0.23 -15.14 2.74
N VAL A 47 0.95 -15.12 2.13
CA VAL A 47 1.28 -14.19 1.04
C VAL A 47 0.35 -14.42 -0.14
N GLU A 48 0.11 -15.68 -0.51
CA GLU A 48 -0.77 -16.02 -1.62
C GLU A 48 -2.22 -15.60 -1.33
N ALA A 49 -2.74 -15.91 -0.14
CA ALA A 49 -4.08 -15.48 0.27
C ALA A 49 -4.20 -13.94 0.24
N PHE A 50 -3.19 -13.23 0.74
CA PHE A 50 -3.15 -11.76 0.69
C PHE A 50 -3.19 -11.22 -0.74
N ARG A 51 -2.39 -11.79 -1.65
CA ARG A 51 -2.38 -11.41 -3.07
C ARG A 51 -3.72 -11.68 -3.75
N GLN A 52 -4.38 -12.80 -3.42
CA GLN A 52 -5.68 -13.14 -3.96
C GLN A 52 -6.77 -12.15 -3.53
N GLU A 53 -6.80 -11.77 -2.25
CA GLU A 53 -7.76 -10.77 -1.77
C GLU A 53 -7.51 -9.38 -2.38
N LEU A 54 -6.24 -8.97 -2.50
CA LEU A 54 -5.88 -7.74 -3.20
C LEU A 54 -6.35 -7.76 -4.67
N SER A 55 -6.16 -8.88 -5.36
CA SER A 55 -6.59 -9.06 -6.75
C SER A 55 -8.11 -8.90 -6.91
N LYS A 56 -8.90 -9.45 -5.98
CA LYS A 56 -10.37 -9.28 -5.95
C LYS A 56 -10.78 -7.81 -5.80
N LEU A 57 -9.96 -7.01 -5.12
CA LEU A 57 -10.14 -5.56 -4.97
C LEU A 57 -9.56 -4.75 -6.15
N GLY A 58 -9.04 -5.43 -7.18
CA GLY A 58 -8.46 -4.81 -8.36
C GLY A 58 -6.98 -4.45 -8.22
N TRP A 59 -6.33 -4.79 -7.11
CA TRP A 59 -4.89 -4.60 -6.90
C TRP A 59 -4.10 -5.84 -7.33
N ILE A 60 -3.51 -5.78 -8.52
CA ILE A 60 -2.88 -6.90 -9.21
C ILE A 60 -1.36 -6.64 -9.32
N GLU A 61 -0.58 -7.52 -8.70
CA GLU A 61 0.88 -7.49 -8.77
C GLU A 61 1.39 -7.58 -10.22
N GLY A 62 2.33 -6.71 -10.58
CA GLY A 62 2.90 -6.60 -11.93
C GLY A 62 2.03 -5.80 -12.91
N LYS A 63 0.78 -5.50 -12.56
CA LYS A 63 -0.12 -4.68 -13.39
C LYS A 63 -0.28 -3.26 -12.83
N ASN A 64 -0.68 -3.15 -11.57
CA ASN A 64 -0.93 -1.86 -10.95
C ASN A 64 -0.37 -1.72 -9.53
N ILE A 65 0.29 -2.75 -8.99
CA ILE A 65 1.18 -2.69 -7.82
C ILE A 65 2.41 -3.58 -8.05
N THR A 66 3.49 -3.35 -7.29
CA THR A 66 4.65 -4.24 -7.22
C THR A 66 5.00 -4.56 -5.78
N PHE A 67 5.54 -5.75 -5.51
CA PHE A 67 5.96 -6.15 -4.16
C PHE A 67 7.48 -6.31 -4.05
N GLU A 68 8.04 -5.83 -2.94
CA GLU A 68 9.41 -6.07 -2.51
C GLU A 68 9.39 -6.91 -1.24
N TYR A 69 9.65 -8.21 -1.37
CA TYR A 69 9.57 -9.13 -0.24
C TYR A 69 10.88 -9.17 0.55
N ARG A 70 10.78 -9.13 1.89
CA ARG A 70 11.89 -9.27 2.81
C ARG A 70 11.49 -10.18 3.97
N PHE A 71 12.21 -11.29 4.10
CA PHE A 71 11.99 -12.30 5.14
C PHE A 71 13.21 -12.38 6.04
N ALA A 72 12.98 -12.32 7.36
CA ALA A 72 14.07 -12.41 8.34
C ALA A 72 14.56 -13.84 8.57
N GLU A 73 13.91 -14.85 7.96
CA GLU A 73 14.31 -16.26 8.05
C GLU A 73 14.41 -16.73 9.52
N ASN A 74 13.53 -16.23 10.39
CA ASN A 74 13.54 -16.45 11.84
C ASN A 74 14.85 -16.04 12.55
N LYS A 75 15.64 -15.13 11.98
CA LYS A 75 16.92 -14.66 12.56
C LYS A 75 16.78 -13.55 13.62
N GLY A 76 15.55 -13.22 14.01
CA GLY A 76 15.26 -12.28 15.10
C GLY A 76 15.19 -10.80 14.68
N ALA A 77 15.08 -9.93 15.69
CA ALA A 77 14.69 -8.53 15.51
C ALA A 77 15.73 -7.66 14.79
N GLU A 78 17.03 -7.85 15.02
CA GLU A 78 18.06 -7.04 14.36
C GLU A 78 18.06 -7.28 12.84
N ARG A 79 17.91 -8.53 12.40
CA ARG A 79 17.77 -8.84 10.98
C ARG A 79 16.53 -8.19 10.38
N LEU A 80 15.43 -8.16 11.14
CA LEU A 80 14.18 -7.54 10.71
C LEU A 80 14.33 -6.02 10.53
N LYS A 81 15.06 -5.34 11.43
CA LYS A 81 15.40 -3.91 11.32
C LYS A 81 16.27 -3.62 10.10
N GLU A 82 17.28 -4.44 9.83
CA GLU A 82 18.10 -4.30 8.61
C GLU A 82 17.24 -4.39 7.35
N LEU A 83 16.35 -5.38 7.29
CA LEU A 83 15.46 -5.59 6.16
C LEU A 83 14.43 -4.45 6.00
N ALA A 84 13.93 -3.89 7.10
CA ALA A 84 13.10 -2.70 7.08
C ALA A 84 13.87 -1.50 6.51
N ALA A 85 15.11 -1.29 6.97
CA ALA A 85 15.97 -0.24 6.43
C ALA A 85 16.22 -0.43 4.92
N ASP A 86 16.34 -1.67 4.43
CA ASP A 86 16.45 -1.96 3.00
C ASP A 86 15.21 -1.49 2.22
N LEU A 87 13.99 -1.74 2.75
CA LEU A 87 12.73 -1.29 2.14
C LEU A 87 12.63 0.24 2.12
N VAL A 88 13.05 0.91 3.20
CA VAL A 88 13.11 2.38 3.27
C VAL A 88 14.10 2.94 2.25
N ARG A 89 15.31 2.36 2.14
CA ARG A 89 16.32 2.76 1.14
C ARG A 89 15.84 2.53 -0.28
N LEU A 90 15.06 1.47 -0.51
CA LEU A 90 14.44 1.25 -1.80
C LEU A 90 13.41 2.32 -2.13
N LYS A 91 12.84 3.04 -1.15
CA LYS A 91 11.73 4.00 -1.30
C LYS A 91 10.44 3.32 -1.74
N VAL A 92 10.06 2.26 -1.05
CA VAL A 92 8.70 1.70 -1.19
C VAL A 92 7.66 2.73 -0.74
N ASP A 93 6.48 2.68 -1.34
CA ASP A 93 5.38 3.62 -1.06
C ASP A 93 4.58 3.20 0.19
N LEU A 94 4.63 1.91 0.55
CA LEU A 94 3.97 1.33 1.73
C LEU A 94 4.78 0.13 2.23
N ILE A 95 4.86 -0.08 3.56
CA ILE A 95 5.39 -1.31 4.16
C ILE A 95 4.24 -2.07 4.83
N VAL A 96 4.04 -3.33 4.44
CA VAL A 96 3.19 -4.31 5.10
C VAL A 96 4.07 -5.15 6.01
N ALA A 97 3.87 -5.03 7.32
CA ALA A 97 4.63 -5.76 8.33
C ALA A 97 3.74 -6.83 8.97
N ILE A 98 4.13 -8.10 8.85
CA ILE A 98 3.35 -9.23 9.38
C ILE A 98 3.97 -9.72 10.70
N ALA A 99 3.16 -9.64 11.77
CA ALA A 99 3.50 -9.82 13.20
C ALA A 99 3.99 -8.55 13.92
N GLY A 100 3.70 -8.45 15.23
CA GLY A 100 3.98 -7.25 16.02
C GLY A 100 5.47 -6.86 16.06
N VAL A 101 6.37 -7.83 16.03
CA VAL A 101 7.82 -7.58 15.93
C VAL A 101 8.21 -6.90 14.62
N SER A 102 7.48 -7.16 13.53
CA SER A 102 7.69 -6.56 12.22
C SER A 102 7.21 -5.11 12.19
N VAL A 103 6.12 -4.79 12.91
CA VAL A 103 5.59 -3.41 13.02
C VAL A 103 6.55 -2.52 13.79
N LEU A 104 7.21 -3.03 14.84
CA LEU A 104 8.22 -2.27 15.60
C LEU A 104 9.50 -1.98 14.80
N ALA A 105 9.74 -2.70 13.71
CA ALA A 105 10.93 -2.56 12.88
C ALA A 105 10.72 -1.65 11.66
N ALA A 106 9.47 -1.51 11.19
CA ALA A 106 9.08 -0.74 10.01
C ALA A 106 8.91 0.75 10.31
#